data_AF-A3WUB1-F1
#
_entry.id   AF-A3WUB1-F1
#
_cell.length_a   1.000
_cell.length_b   1.000
_cell.length_c   1.000
_cell.angle_alpha   90.00
_cell.angle_beta   90.00
_cell.angle_gamma   90.00
#
_symmetry.space_group_name_H-M   'P 1'
#
loop_
_entity.id
_entity.type
_entity.pdbx_description
1 polymer ?
#
loop_
_entity_poly.entity_id
_entity_poly.type
_entity_poly.pdbx_seq_one_letter_code
_entity_poly.pdbx_strand_id
1 'polypeptide(L)'
;MGRPSRKLPISGAVGSSPEFSLSDPDWKQVEIAYGQALPAAVRQSIVDTTNKYLEWEIFERNASALKPAVDRVEAIKTASNNLRTKLSSAGGVGGAFAQSLIKEHFHSDHLRMESYDQLFHALGEVMSSLSLACQTALSEMNDEDAKAFREGASWDDWIRALTNIAEEHDLPTAASKAGNLDADVGPFARLIAALQAHLPKEARRHANTRLSSAIYTARANPLKTADEP
;
A
#
# COMPACT_ATOMS: atom_id res chain seq x y z
N MET A 1 13.16 16.46 -1.33
CA MET A 1 12.49 15.32 -2.00
C MET A 1 11.07 15.27 -1.47
N GLY A 2 10.05 15.29 -2.34
CA GLY A 2 8.65 15.15 -1.90
C GLY A 2 8.43 13.77 -1.28
N ARG A 3 7.55 13.68 -0.27
CA ARG A 3 7.15 12.38 0.29
C ARG A 3 6.56 11.51 -0.84
N PRO A 4 6.93 10.23 -0.95
CA PRO A 4 6.33 9.33 -1.94
C PRO A 4 4.81 9.30 -1.75
N SER A 5 4.07 9.32 -2.85
CA SER A 5 2.61 9.29 -2.81
C SER A 5 2.12 7.95 -2.28
N ARG A 6 1.19 7.98 -1.32
CA ARG A 6 0.52 6.77 -0.83
C ARG A 6 -0.23 6.11 -1.98
N LYS A 7 -0.20 4.78 -2.04
CA LYS A 7 -0.93 3.98 -3.02
C LYS A 7 -2.11 3.26 -2.36
N LEU A 8 -3.11 2.91 -3.15
CA LEU A 8 -4.24 2.12 -2.70
C LEU A 8 -3.77 0.77 -2.14
N PRO A 9 -4.42 0.18 -1.12
CA PRO A 9 -4.15 -1.19 -0.69
C PRO A 9 -4.56 -2.27 -1.67
N ILE A 10 -5.15 -1.88 -2.79
CA ILE A 10 -5.63 -2.77 -3.83
C ILE A 10 -4.90 -2.43 -5.13
N SER A 11 -4.60 -3.47 -5.89
CA SER A 11 -3.91 -3.35 -7.16
C SER A 11 -4.55 -4.30 -8.15
N GLY A 12 -4.77 -3.81 -9.36
CA GLY A 12 -5.27 -4.61 -10.48
C GLY A 12 -4.15 -5.38 -11.15
N ALA A 13 -3.24 -5.98 -10.37
CA ALA A 13 -2.17 -6.79 -10.94
C ALA A 13 -2.79 -7.97 -11.71
N VAL A 14 -2.56 -7.99 -13.02
CA VAL A 14 -2.99 -9.07 -13.93
C VAL A 14 -1.73 -9.71 -14.48
N GLY A 15 -1.53 -11.01 -14.25
CA GLY A 15 -0.39 -11.77 -14.75
C GLY A 15 -0.04 -12.98 -13.88
N SER A 16 0.80 -13.86 -14.42
CA SER A 16 1.42 -14.95 -13.66
C SER A 16 2.46 -14.37 -12.68
N SER A 17 2.42 -14.79 -11.42
CA SER A 17 3.46 -14.46 -10.44
C SER A 17 4.82 -14.91 -10.98
N PRO A 18 5.86 -14.05 -10.97
CA PRO A 18 7.19 -14.44 -11.40
C PRO A 18 7.71 -15.52 -10.47
N GLU A 19 8.30 -16.55 -11.06
CA GLU A 19 8.99 -17.60 -10.30
C GLU A 19 10.49 -17.31 -10.31
N PHE A 20 11.02 -17.02 -9.14
CA PHE A 20 12.44 -16.94 -8.88
C PHE A 20 12.99 -18.34 -8.61
N SER A 21 13.96 -18.74 -9.42
CA SER A 21 14.77 -19.92 -9.19
C SER A 21 16.21 -19.63 -9.64
N LEU A 22 17.16 -20.26 -8.96
CA LEU A 22 18.58 -20.18 -9.31
C LEU A 22 19.10 -21.57 -9.62
N SER A 23 19.89 -21.69 -10.69
CA SER A 23 20.61 -22.91 -10.99
C SER A 23 21.78 -23.12 -10.01
N ASP A 24 22.31 -24.34 -9.90
CA ASP A 24 23.49 -24.60 -9.08
C ASP A 24 24.72 -23.72 -9.45
N PRO A 25 25.03 -23.47 -10.74
CA PRO A 25 26.03 -22.49 -11.12
C PRO A 25 25.76 -21.07 -10.60
N ASP A 26 24.50 -20.61 -10.65
CA ASP A 26 24.13 -19.27 -10.17
C ASP A 26 24.28 -19.18 -8.65
N TRP A 27 23.86 -20.22 -7.92
CA TRP A 27 24.08 -20.31 -6.48
C TRP A 27 25.55 -20.19 -6.11
N LYS A 28 26.45 -20.86 -6.85
CA LYS A 28 27.90 -20.71 -6.63
C LYS A 28 28.37 -19.27 -6.80
N GLN A 29 27.85 -18.54 -7.78
CA GLN A 29 28.20 -17.12 -7.96
C GLN A 29 27.70 -16.26 -6.79
N VAL A 30 26.47 -16.52 -6.32
CA VAL A 30 25.89 -15.84 -5.14
C VAL A 30 26.74 -16.11 -3.89
N GLU A 31 27.15 -17.36 -3.67
CA GLU A 31 27.98 -17.77 -2.53
C GLU A 31 29.39 -17.18 -2.58
N ILE A 32 29.99 -17.13 -3.78
CA ILE A 32 31.29 -16.46 -3.99
C ILE A 32 31.19 -14.98 -3.63
N ALA A 33 30.12 -14.29 -4.08
CA ALA A 33 29.90 -12.90 -3.75
C ALA A 33 29.68 -12.69 -2.25
N TYR A 34 28.89 -13.58 -1.63
CA TYR A 34 28.63 -13.57 -0.19
C TYR A 34 29.89 -13.84 0.63
N GLY A 35 30.79 -14.68 0.12
CA GLY A 35 32.02 -15.12 0.77
C GLY A 35 31.84 -16.39 1.62
N GLN A 36 30.68 -17.03 1.57
CA GLN A 36 30.38 -18.26 2.30
C GLN A 36 29.41 -19.15 1.50
N ALA A 37 29.55 -20.47 1.68
CA ALA A 37 28.60 -21.44 1.14
C ALA A 37 27.30 -21.42 1.95
N LEU A 38 26.17 -21.57 1.26
CA LEU A 38 24.84 -21.58 1.86
C LEU A 38 24.31 -23.01 1.90
N PRO A 39 23.87 -23.51 3.07
CA PRO A 39 23.19 -24.80 3.17
C PRO A 39 21.95 -24.86 2.27
N ALA A 40 21.60 -26.07 1.79
CA ALA A 40 20.45 -26.25 0.91
C ALA A 40 19.13 -25.72 1.51
N ALA A 41 18.93 -25.87 2.83
CA ALA A 41 17.79 -25.31 3.53
C ALA A 41 17.73 -23.78 3.44
N VAL A 42 18.88 -23.11 3.65
CA VAL A 42 18.99 -21.63 3.54
C VAL A 42 18.71 -21.17 2.11
N ARG A 43 19.23 -21.88 1.11
CA ARG A 43 18.96 -21.59 -0.30
C ARG A 43 17.46 -21.64 -0.60
N GLN A 44 16.76 -22.65 -0.09
CA GLN A 44 15.32 -22.78 -0.26
C GLN A 44 14.57 -21.63 0.43
N SER A 45 14.89 -21.30 1.68
CA SER A 45 14.26 -20.19 2.40
C SER A 45 14.46 -18.83 1.70
N ILE A 46 15.64 -18.61 1.12
CA ILE A 46 15.92 -17.41 0.29
C ILE A 46 15.03 -17.40 -0.95
N VAL A 47 14.87 -18.53 -1.65
CA VAL A 47 14.01 -18.63 -2.83
C VAL A 47 12.55 -18.34 -2.46
N ASP A 48 12.03 -18.99 -1.43
CA ASP A 48 10.63 -18.81 -0.99
C ASP A 48 10.35 -17.36 -0.61
N THR A 49 11.26 -16.75 0.16
CA THR A 49 11.18 -15.34 0.57
C THR A 49 11.28 -14.39 -0.61
N THR A 50 12.09 -14.72 -1.63
CA THR A 50 12.24 -13.93 -2.85
C THR A 50 11.02 -14.04 -3.76
N ASN A 51 10.41 -15.22 -3.86
CA ASN A 51 9.14 -15.40 -4.56
C ASN A 51 8.02 -14.59 -3.91
N LYS A 52 7.92 -14.62 -2.58
CA LYS A 52 7.00 -13.77 -1.83
C LYS A 52 7.25 -12.29 -2.11
N TYR A 53 8.50 -11.84 -2.10
CA TYR A 53 8.84 -10.47 -2.48
C TYR A 53 8.34 -10.10 -3.88
N LEU A 54 8.59 -10.94 -4.88
CA LEU A 54 8.19 -10.67 -6.26
C LEU A 54 6.67 -10.62 -6.42
N GLU A 55 5.94 -11.46 -5.69
CA GLU A 55 4.48 -11.41 -5.64
C GLU A 55 4.00 -10.05 -5.12
N TRP A 56 4.45 -9.63 -3.94
CA TRP A 56 4.02 -8.37 -3.31
C TRP A 56 4.51 -7.12 -4.04
N GLU A 57 5.73 -7.14 -4.59
CA GLU A 57 6.31 -6.02 -5.33
C GLU A 57 5.48 -5.69 -6.58
N ILE A 58 4.89 -6.68 -7.25
CA ILE A 58 4.01 -6.45 -8.39
C ILE A 58 2.74 -5.71 -7.97
N PHE A 59 2.13 -6.10 -6.84
CA PHE A 59 0.97 -5.39 -6.32
C PHE A 59 1.33 -3.96 -5.95
N GLU A 60 2.43 -3.75 -5.22
CA GLU A 60 2.91 -2.44 -4.81
C GLU A 60 3.26 -1.53 -6.00
N ARG A 61 3.93 -2.07 -7.02
CA ARG A 61 4.30 -1.34 -8.24
C ARG A 61 3.06 -0.89 -9.00
N ASN A 62 2.10 -1.79 -9.20
CA ASN A 62 0.89 -1.54 -10.00
C ASN A 62 -0.23 -0.85 -9.22
N ALA A 63 -0.11 -0.69 -7.90
CA ALA A 63 -1.11 -0.01 -7.10
C ALA A 63 -1.24 1.45 -7.55
N SER A 64 -2.49 1.88 -7.77
CA SER A 64 -2.79 3.25 -8.17
C SER A 64 -2.59 4.21 -6.98
N ALA A 65 -2.39 5.49 -7.29
CA ALA A 65 -2.30 6.52 -6.26
C ALA A 65 -3.58 6.55 -5.40
N LEU A 66 -3.42 6.80 -4.10
CA LEU A 66 -4.53 6.95 -3.15
C LEU A 66 -5.31 8.26 -3.39
N LYS A 67 -4.61 9.30 -3.87
CA LYS A 67 -5.16 10.65 -4.03
C LYS A 67 -6.48 10.72 -4.83
N PRO A 68 -6.62 10.10 -6.02
CA PRO A 68 -7.89 10.08 -6.73
C PRO A 68 -9.07 9.50 -5.93
N ALA A 69 -8.83 8.50 -5.07
CA ALA A 69 -9.88 7.95 -4.20
C ALA A 69 -10.26 8.95 -3.10
N VAL A 70 -9.27 9.61 -2.48
CA VAL A 70 -9.49 10.69 -1.50
C VAL A 70 -10.31 11.82 -2.13
N ASP A 71 -9.88 12.32 -3.29
CA ASP A 71 -10.56 13.39 -4.02
C ASP A 71 -12.02 12.99 -4.36
N ARG A 72 -12.25 11.71 -4.69
CA ARG A 72 -13.59 11.18 -4.95
C ARG A 72 -14.47 11.18 -3.70
N VAL A 73 -13.97 10.72 -2.55
CA VAL A 73 -14.72 10.71 -1.28
C VAL A 73 -15.03 12.14 -0.82
N GLU A 74 -14.07 13.07 -0.98
CA GLU A 74 -14.26 14.48 -0.66
C GLU A 74 -15.32 15.15 -1.54
N ALA A 75 -15.33 14.83 -2.85
CA ALA A 75 -16.36 15.31 -3.76
C ALA A 75 -17.76 14.80 -3.37
N ILE A 76 -17.89 13.52 -3.00
CA ILE A 76 -19.15 12.94 -2.52
C ILE A 76 -19.61 13.62 -1.23
N LYS A 77 -18.71 13.80 -0.26
CA LYS A 77 -18.99 14.52 0.99
C LYS A 77 -19.52 15.93 0.71
N THR A 78 -18.84 16.67 -0.15
CA THR A 78 -19.23 18.03 -0.53
C THR A 78 -20.61 18.06 -1.20
N ALA A 79 -20.84 17.16 -2.15
CA ALA A 79 -22.13 17.06 -2.83
C ALA A 79 -23.28 16.73 -1.85
N SER A 80 -23.06 15.79 -0.93
CA SER A 80 -24.07 15.41 0.08
C SER A 80 -24.43 16.58 1.01
N ASN A 81 -23.45 17.34 1.47
CA ASN A 81 -23.67 18.53 2.30
C ASN A 81 -24.41 19.64 1.55
N ASN A 82 -24.04 19.87 0.29
CA ASN A 82 -24.70 20.86 -0.57
C ASN A 82 -26.16 20.48 -0.81
N LEU A 83 -26.43 19.23 -1.16
CA LEU A 83 -27.79 18.74 -1.37
C LEU A 83 -28.61 18.87 -0.07
N ARG A 84 -28.07 18.39 1.06
CA ARG A 84 -28.72 18.54 2.38
C ARG A 84 -29.09 19.99 2.67
N THR A 85 -28.14 20.91 2.50
CA THR A 85 -28.36 22.35 2.73
C THR A 85 -29.50 22.88 1.85
N LYS A 86 -29.52 22.52 0.56
CA LYS A 86 -30.57 22.94 -0.37
C LYS A 86 -31.94 22.36 -0.03
N LEU A 87 -32.00 21.13 0.47
CA LEU A 87 -33.24 20.52 0.93
C LEU A 87 -33.78 21.17 2.21
N SER A 88 -32.90 21.56 3.13
CA SER A 88 -33.28 22.23 4.39
C SER A 88 -33.59 23.72 4.23
N SER A 89 -33.10 24.38 3.17
CA SER A 89 -33.23 25.83 2.98
C SER A 89 -34.44 26.27 2.16
N ALA A 90 -35.40 25.40 1.88
CA ALA A 90 -36.59 25.71 1.08
C ALA A 90 -37.59 26.59 1.85
N GLY A 91 -37.20 27.81 2.19
CA GLY A 91 -38.08 28.81 2.80
C GLY A 91 -38.99 29.47 1.76
N GLY A 92 -40.21 29.82 2.18
CA GLY A 92 -41.18 30.56 1.38
C GLY A 92 -41.93 29.73 0.33
N VAL A 93 -42.85 30.40 -0.38
CA VAL A 93 -43.81 29.76 -1.29
C VAL A 93 -43.12 29.08 -2.48
N GLY A 94 -42.06 29.68 -3.03
CA GLY A 94 -41.33 29.11 -4.16
C GLY A 94 -40.56 27.83 -3.79
N GLY A 95 -39.98 27.78 -2.60
CA GLY A 95 -39.32 26.57 -2.08
C GLY A 95 -40.31 25.43 -1.89
N ALA A 96 -41.49 25.74 -1.33
CA ALA A 96 -42.57 24.78 -1.14
C ALA A 96 -43.07 24.19 -2.46
N PHE A 97 -43.25 25.03 -3.49
CA PHE A 97 -43.67 24.60 -4.82
C PHE A 97 -42.63 23.71 -5.52
N ALA A 98 -41.35 24.08 -5.45
CA ALA A 98 -40.28 23.28 -6.07
C ALA A 98 -40.20 21.88 -5.44
N GLN A 99 -40.26 21.80 -4.12
CA GLN A 99 -40.26 20.55 -3.38
C GLN A 99 -41.54 19.72 -3.64
N SER A 100 -42.71 20.34 -3.89
CA SER A 100 -43.93 19.58 -4.23
C SER A 100 -43.80 18.90 -5.58
N LEU A 101 -43.25 19.59 -6.58
CA LEU A 101 -42.96 19.01 -7.90
C LEU A 101 -41.91 17.90 -7.82
N ILE A 102 -40.86 18.08 -7.01
CA ILE A 102 -39.86 17.03 -6.78
C ILE A 102 -40.53 15.79 -6.18
N LYS A 103 -41.40 15.94 -5.16
CA LYS A 103 -42.12 14.82 -4.55
C LYS A 103 -43.00 14.10 -5.56
N GLU A 104 -43.75 14.83 -6.38
CA GLU A 104 -44.63 14.28 -7.41
C GLU A 104 -43.88 13.37 -8.40
N HIS A 105 -42.62 13.72 -8.72
CA HIS A 105 -41.79 12.95 -9.64
C HIS A 105 -40.82 11.97 -8.97
N PHE A 106 -40.73 11.94 -7.63
CA PHE A 106 -39.82 11.06 -6.91
C PHE A 106 -40.44 9.67 -6.68
N HIS A 107 -40.14 8.74 -7.60
CA HIS A 107 -40.64 7.37 -7.55
C HIS A 107 -39.63 6.44 -6.89
N SER A 108 -39.70 6.29 -5.57
CA SER A 108 -38.89 5.31 -4.83
C SER A 108 -39.78 4.44 -3.95
N ASP A 109 -39.80 3.14 -4.21
CA ASP A 109 -40.59 2.18 -3.42
C ASP A 109 -40.11 2.08 -1.97
N HIS A 110 -38.83 2.38 -1.73
CA HIS A 110 -38.19 2.33 -0.40
C HIS A 110 -38.37 3.60 0.43
N LEU A 111 -38.83 4.70 -0.19
CA LEU A 111 -39.03 6.00 0.45
C LEU A 111 -40.47 6.51 0.26
N ARG A 112 -41.43 5.60 0.07
CA ARG A 112 -42.86 5.94 0.02
C ARG A 112 -43.30 6.49 1.38
N MET A 113 -43.31 7.82 1.49
CA MET A 113 -43.74 8.53 2.68
C MET A 113 -45.03 9.31 2.38
N GLU A 114 -45.99 9.23 3.30
CA GLU A 114 -47.31 9.84 3.13
C GLU A 114 -47.22 11.37 3.15
N SER A 115 -46.42 11.94 4.06
CA SER A 115 -46.31 13.39 4.20
C SER A 115 -45.15 14.00 3.39
N TYR A 116 -45.24 15.31 3.14
CA TYR A 116 -44.22 16.06 2.40
C TYR A 116 -42.95 16.26 3.24
N ASP A 117 -43.11 16.66 4.50
CA ASP A 117 -41.98 16.94 5.40
C ASP A 117 -41.16 15.69 5.68
N GLN A 118 -41.80 14.52 5.70
CA GLN A 118 -41.14 13.25 5.93
C GLN A 118 -40.13 12.89 4.84
N LEU A 119 -40.46 13.11 3.55
CA LEU A 119 -39.56 12.76 2.44
C LEU A 119 -38.26 13.59 2.51
N PHE A 120 -38.37 14.91 2.60
CA PHE A 120 -37.19 15.78 2.62
C PHE A 120 -36.40 15.68 3.92
N HIS A 121 -37.06 15.39 5.05
CA HIS A 121 -36.39 15.05 6.30
C HIS A 121 -35.59 13.75 6.17
N ALA A 122 -36.21 12.67 5.68
CA ALA A 122 -35.54 11.39 5.48
C ALA A 122 -34.35 11.51 4.51
N LEU A 123 -34.51 12.24 3.40
CA LEU A 123 -33.40 12.53 2.49
C LEU A 123 -32.28 13.34 3.20
N GLY A 124 -32.65 14.29 4.05
CA GLY A 124 -31.71 15.05 4.88
C GLY A 124 -30.93 14.17 5.86
N GLU A 125 -31.57 13.19 6.48
CA GLU A 125 -30.93 12.19 7.35
C GLU A 125 -29.97 11.30 6.56
N VAL A 126 -30.40 10.77 5.40
CA VAL A 126 -29.55 9.93 4.54
C VAL A 126 -28.32 10.71 4.08
N MET A 127 -28.48 11.97 3.65
CA MET A 127 -27.33 12.82 3.27
C MET A 127 -26.41 13.12 4.46
N SER A 128 -26.95 13.30 5.66
CA SER A 128 -26.15 13.47 6.88
C SER A 128 -25.34 12.21 7.20
N SER A 129 -25.97 11.04 7.12
CA SER A 129 -25.31 9.75 7.31
C SER A 129 -24.22 9.51 6.27
N LEU A 130 -24.47 9.84 5.00
CA LEU A 130 -23.48 9.73 3.93
C LEU A 130 -22.28 10.65 4.16
N SER A 131 -22.54 11.91 4.56
CA SER A 131 -21.48 12.88 4.87
C SER A 131 -20.59 12.40 6.03
N LEU A 132 -21.20 11.83 7.07
CA LEU A 132 -20.48 11.22 8.19
C LEU A 132 -19.66 10.01 7.73
N ALA A 133 -20.24 9.11 6.93
CA ALA A 133 -19.52 7.96 6.38
C ALA A 133 -18.31 8.39 5.53
N CYS A 134 -18.45 9.42 4.69
CA CYS A 134 -17.34 9.98 3.94
C CYS A 134 -16.28 10.60 4.85
N GLN A 135 -16.66 11.25 5.95
CA GLN A 135 -15.71 11.78 6.93
C GLN A 135 -14.92 10.67 7.61
N THR A 136 -15.57 9.58 8.02
CA THR A 136 -14.91 8.40 8.59
C THR A 136 -13.95 7.78 7.57
N ALA A 137 -14.40 7.55 6.34
CA ALA A 137 -13.56 7.01 5.28
C ALA A 137 -12.34 7.89 4.98
N LEU A 138 -12.50 9.23 4.95
CA LEU A 138 -11.37 10.15 4.80
C LEU A 138 -10.39 10.09 5.97
N SER A 139 -10.89 9.90 7.20
CA SER A 139 -10.04 9.72 8.37
C SER A 139 -9.19 8.46 8.23
N GLU A 140 -9.79 7.34 7.84
CA GLU A 140 -9.10 6.07 7.60
C GLU A 140 -8.09 6.17 6.44
N MET A 141 -8.45 6.84 5.34
CA MET A 141 -7.53 7.05 4.20
C MET A 141 -6.36 7.97 4.56
N ASN A 142 -6.51 8.88 5.52
CA ASN A 142 -5.47 9.80 5.95
C ASN A 142 -4.61 9.25 7.10
N ASP A 143 -5.07 8.20 7.79
CA ASP A 143 -4.32 7.53 8.84
C ASP A 143 -3.00 6.98 8.27
N GLU A 144 -1.85 7.45 8.78
CA GLU A 144 -0.53 7.02 8.33
C GLU A 144 -0.26 5.55 8.64
N ASP A 145 -0.95 4.98 9.64
CA ASP A 145 -0.87 3.57 10.03
C ASP A 145 -1.85 2.68 9.23
N ALA A 146 -2.73 3.25 8.39
CA ALA A 146 -3.66 2.45 7.59
C ALA A 146 -2.92 1.59 6.55
N LYS A 147 -3.43 0.37 6.37
CA LYS A 147 -2.97 -0.64 5.38
C LYS A 147 -3.02 -0.03 3.98
N ALA A 148 -1.93 0.60 3.55
CA ALA A 148 -1.79 1.18 2.22
C ALA A 148 -0.44 0.70 1.67
N PHE A 149 -0.37 0.43 0.36
CA PHE A 149 0.93 0.14 -0.24
C PHE A 149 1.80 1.39 -0.12
N ARG A 150 2.96 1.21 0.52
CA ARG A 150 4.04 2.19 0.56
C ARG A 150 5.11 1.73 -0.42
N GLU A 151 5.59 2.66 -1.24
CA GLU A 151 6.72 2.38 -2.11
C GLU A 151 7.94 1.92 -1.30
N GLY A 152 8.50 0.77 -1.66
CA GLY A 152 9.61 0.12 -0.97
C GLY A 152 9.20 -0.77 0.21
N ALA A 153 7.92 -0.88 0.56
CA ALA A 153 7.51 -1.74 1.67
C ALA A 153 7.85 -3.22 1.43
N SER A 154 7.53 -3.74 0.24
CA SER A 154 7.83 -5.15 -0.11
C SER A 154 9.34 -5.39 -0.09
N TRP A 155 10.13 -4.39 -0.50
CA TRP A 155 11.58 -4.43 -0.44
C TRP A 155 12.09 -4.47 1.01
N ASP A 156 11.56 -3.60 1.88
CA ASP A 156 11.94 -3.58 3.29
C ASP A 156 11.66 -4.95 3.95
N ASP A 157 10.50 -5.54 3.65
CA ASP A 157 10.07 -6.83 4.17
C ASP A 157 10.96 -7.97 3.66
N TRP A 158 11.32 -7.94 2.37
CA TRP A 158 12.28 -8.88 1.78
C TRP A 158 13.63 -8.83 2.48
N ILE A 159 14.17 -7.63 2.69
CA ILE A 159 15.47 -7.44 3.37
C ILE A 159 15.42 -7.92 4.82
N ARG A 160 14.32 -7.67 5.55
CA ARG A 160 14.17 -8.16 6.92
C ARG A 160 14.07 -9.68 6.96
N ALA A 161 13.27 -10.29 6.09
CA ALA A 161 13.17 -11.74 6.01
C ALA A 161 14.51 -12.41 5.66
N LEU A 162 15.27 -11.87 4.70
CA LEU A 162 16.62 -12.35 4.39
C LEU A 162 17.62 -12.15 5.55
N THR A 163 17.45 -11.06 6.32
CA THR A 163 18.27 -10.83 7.52
C THR A 163 17.97 -11.88 8.58
N ASN A 164 16.69 -12.16 8.85
CA ASN A 164 16.27 -13.19 9.81
C ASN A 164 16.79 -14.57 9.42
N ILE A 165 16.69 -14.96 8.14
CA ILE A 165 17.25 -16.23 7.64
C ILE A 165 18.76 -16.30 7.92
N ALA A 166 19.49 -15.20 7.70
CA ALA A 166 20.91 -15.19 7.96
C ALA A 166 21.22 -15.29 9.47
N GLU A 167 20.47 -14.60 10.33
CA GLU A 167 20.62 -14.66 11.79
C GLU A 167 20.29 -16.04 12.36
N GLU A 168 19.21 -16.67 11.92
CA GLU A 168 18.78 -18.01 12.34
C GLU A 168 19.80 -19.11 12.02
N HIS A 169 20.66 -18.87 11.04
CA HIS A 169 21.70 -19.79 10.57
C HIS A 169 23.12 -19.34 10.93
N ASP A 170 23.29 -18.38 11.84
CA ASP A 170 24.58 -17.82 12.27
C ASP A 170 25.43 -17.27 11.11
N LEU A 171 24.78 -16.78 10.05
CA LEU A 171 25.42 -16.26 8.85
C LEU A 171 25.71 -14.75 8.96
N PRO A 172 26.78 -14.24 8.30
CA PRO A 172 27.11 -12.82 8.35
C PRO A 172 25.99 -11.89 7.86
N THR A 173 25.46 -11.05 8.77
CA THR A 173 24.43 -10.04 8.46
C THR A 173 24.98 -8.62 8.34
N ALA A 174 26.29 -8.44 8.53
CA ALA A 174 26.93 -7.14 8.53
C ALA A 174 26.69 -6.39 7.20
N ALA A 175 26.01 -5.25 7.30
CA ALA A 175 25.94 -4.22 6.28
C ALA A 175 26.55 -2.96 6.90
N SER A 176 27.75 -2.58 6.47
CA SER A 176 28.43 -1.43 7.07
C SER A 176 27.63 -0.16 6.80
N LYS A 177 27.23 0.55 7.86
CA LYS A 177 26.58 1.86 7.77
C LYS A 177 27.60 2.94 8.11
N ALA A 178 28.33 3.44 7.12
CA ALA A 178 29.03 4.72 7.26
C ALA A 178 29.52 5.21 5.90
N GLY A 179 29.00 6.36 5.47
CA GLY A 179 29.67 7.53 4.87
C GLY A 179 30.93 7.45 3.99
N ASN A 180 31.48 6.29 3.69
CA ASN A 180 32.65 6.09 2.85
C ASN A 180 32.20 5.36 1.59
N LEU A 181 32.26 6.06 0.46
CA LEU A 181 32.08 5.49 -0.87
C LEU A 181 33.06 4.34 -1.15
N ASP A 182 34.13 4.24 -0.36
CA ASP A 182 35.22 3.26 -0.46
C ASP A 182 35.15 2.12 0.58
N ALA A 183 34.18 2.09 1.49
CA ALA A 183 34.07 1.02 2.48
C ALA A 183 33.48 -0.26 1.86
N ASP A 184 34.09 -1.43 2.12
CA ASP A 184 33.54 -2.74 1.71
C ASP A 184 32.06 -2.82 2.13
N VAL A 185 31.22 -3.12 1.14
CA VAL A 185 29.75 -3.08 1.20
C VAL A 185 29.22 -4.07 2.26
N GLY A 186 30.06 -5.01 2.69
CA GLY A 186 29.78 -6.05 3.67
C GLY A 186 29.24 -7.31 3.01
N PRO A 187 29.44 -8.50 3.60
CA PRO A 187 29.04 -9.77 2.99
C PRO A 187 27.54 -9.79 2.68
N PHE A 188 26.69 -9.36 3.62
CA PHE A 188 25.24 -9.37 3.41
C PHE A 188 24.80 -8.49 2.24
N ALA A 189 25.38 -7.30 2.08
CA ALA A 189 25.04 -6.45 0.95
C ALA A 189 25.51 -7.03 -0.39
N ARG A 190 26.64 -7.76 -0.42
CA ARG A 190 27.09 -8.50 -1.61
C ARG A 190 26.14 -9.64 -1.96
N LEU A 191 25.60 -10.35 -0.97
CA LEU A 191 24.53 -11.34 -1.17
C LEU A 191 23.30 -10.70 -1.81
N ILE A 192 22.79 -9.60 -1.25
CA ILE A 192 21.62 -8.90 -1.81
C ILE A 192 21.89 -8.41 -3.24
N ALA A 193 23.07 -7.85 -3.51
CA ALA A 193 23.46 -7.41 -4.84
C ALA A 193 23.49 -8.57 -5.85
N ALA A 194 24.02 -9.72 -5.45
CA ALA A 194 24.05 -10.91 -6.29
C ALA A 194 22.63 -11.42 -6.56
N LEU A 195 21.77 -11.53 -5.54
CA LEU A 195 20.37 -11.93 -5.72
C LEU A 195 19.63 -10.99 -6.67
N GLN A 196 19.79 -9.68 -6.51
CA GLN A 196 19.19 -8.68 -7.40
C GLN A 196 19.58 -8.83 -8.87
N ALA A 197 20.79 -9.31 -9.16
CA ALA A 197 21.24 -9.52 -10.54
C ALA A 197 20.37 -10.54 -11.30
N HIS A 198 19.74 -11.46 -10.57
CA HIS A 198 18.87 -12.51 -11.09
C HIS A 198 17.38 -12.15 -11.05
N LEU A 199 16.99 -11.05 -10.39
CA LEU A 199 15.60 -10.60 -10.39
C LEU A 199 15.19 -9.97 -11.73
N PRO A 200 13.89 -9.96 -12.07
CA PRO A 200 13.36 -9.10 -13.14
C PRO A 200 13.79 -7.65 -12.95
N LYS A 201 14.11 -6.94 -14.04
CA LYS A 201 14.70 -5.58 -13.96
C LYS A 201 13.82 -4.61 -13.17
N GLU A 202 12.52 -4.78 -13.28
CA GLU A 202 11.49 -3.95 -12.66
C GLU A 202 11.40 -4.15 -11.13
N ALA A 203 11.84 -5.31 -10.64
CA ALA A 203 11.87 -5.65 -9.22
C ALA A 203 13.24 -5.37 -8.56
N ARG A 204 14.25 -4.94 -9.33
CA ARG A 204 15.55 -4.54 -8.78
C ARG A 204 15.45 -3.17 -8.10
N ARG A 205 16.07 -3.01 -6.94
CA ARG A 205 16.01 -1.77 -6.14
C ARG A 205 17.40 -1.38 -5.66
N HIS A 206 17.70 -0.08 -5.77
CA HIS A 206 18.95 0.53 -5.34
C HIS A 206 20.19 0.01 -6.08
N ALA A 207 20.99 0.92 -6.63
CA ALA A 207 22.30 0.57 -7.16
C ALA A 207 23.25 0.13 -6.03
N ASN A 208 24.27 -0.66 -6.36
CA ASN A 208 25.28 -1.15 -5.40
C ASN A 208 25.86 -0.03 -4.51
N THR A 209 26.04 1.17 -5.06
CA THR A 209 26.57 2.34 -4.35
C THR A 209 25.69 2.86 -3.21
N ARG A 210 24.41 2.47 -3.16
CA ARG A 210 23.44 2.87 -2.12
C ARG A 210 22.84 1.69 -1.36
N LEU A 211 23.26 0.47 -1.67
CA LEU A 211 22.61 -0.74 -1.20
C LEU A 211 22.75 -0.92 0.32
N SER A 212 23.94 -0.71 0.90
CA SER A 212 24.14 -0.84 2.36
C SER A 212 23.29 0.15 3.16
N SER A 213 23.13 1.38 2.66
CA SER A 213 22.27 2.39 3.28
C SER A 213 20.79 2.00 3.21
N ALA A 214 20.36 1.46 2.06
CA ALA A 214 19.00 0.95 1.88
C ALA A 214 18.71 -0.25 2.81
N ILE A 215 19.64 -1.21 2.90
CA ILE A 215 19.54 -2.37 3.80
C ILE A 215 19.44 -1.90 5.26
N TYR A 216 20.28 -0.96 5.67
CA TYR A 216 20.21 -0.40 7.01
C TYR A 216 18.85 0.24 7.28
N THR A 217 18.33 1.02 6.32
CA THR A 217 17.04 1.71 6.45
C THR A 217 15.87 0.72 6.56
N ALA A 218 15.88 -0.33 5.73
CA ALA A 218 14.89 -1.40 5.78
C ALA A 218 14.84 -2.09 7.15
N ARG A 219 16.01 -2.36 7.74
CA ARG A 219 16.13 -2.97 9.09
C ARG A 219 15.68 -2.03 10.21
N ALA A 220 15.99 -0.73 10.10
CA ALA A 220 15.71 0.25 11.14
C ALA A 220 14.23 0.64 11.26
N ASN A 221 13.43 0.40 10.22
CA ASN A 221 11.99 0.62 10.26
C ASN A 221 11.32 -0.72 10.57
N PRO A 222 10.98 -1.07 11.83
CA PRO A 222 10.19 -2.25 12.09
C PRO A 222 8.82 -2.12 11.40
N LEU A 223 8.35 -3.18 10.75
CA LEU A 223 6.91 -3.33 10.55
C LEU A 223 6.29 -3.32 11.94
N LYS A 224 5.41 -2.36 12.24
CA LYS A 224 4.40 -2.59 13.27
C LYS A 224 3.57 -3.74 12.74
N THR A 225 3.84 -4.96 13.21
CA THR A 225 2.95 -6.09 12.99
C THR A 225 1.59 -5.64 13.49
N ALA A 226 0.62 -5.50 12.58
CA ALA A 226 -0.77 -5.49 13.00
C ALA A 226 -0.97 -6.78 13.77
N ASP A 227 -1.34 -6.68 15.04
CA ASP A 227 -1.75 -7.83 15.85
C ASP A 227 -2.64 -8.73 14.98
N GLU A 228 -2.29 -10.01 14.90
CA GLU A 228 -3.16 -11.02 14.28
C GLU A 228 -4.52 -10.99 15.01
N PRO A 229 -5.64 -11.03 14.28
CA PRO A 229 -6.98 -11.07 14.87
C PRO A 229 -7.24 -12.35 15.68
#